data_AF-A0A432G1V0-F1
#
_entry.id   AF-A0A432G1V0-F1
#
_cell.length_a   1.000
_cell.length_b   1.000
_cell.length_c   1.000
_cell.angle_alpha   90.00
_cell.angle_beta   90.00
_cell.angle_gamma   90.00
#
_symmetry.space_group_name_H-M   'P 1'
#
loop_
_entity.id
_entity.type
_entity.pdbx_description
1 polymer ?
#
loop_
_entity_poly.entity_id
_entity_poly.type
_entity_poly.pdbx_seq_one_letter_code
_entity_poly.pdbx_strand_id
1 'polypeptide(L)'
;MALLGSLNTGASGVRTQGKTMQIIGNNIANVNTFGFKTNQVAFEDLMGNSWPQGSAFTKASNGVKIGSVAMDYSQGAFQNTTLNTDMAIAGPGFFTIVSEATGKESYTRNGQFSYDKEGFLSTLRGGRV
;
A
#
# COMPACT_ATOMS: atom_id res chain seq x y z
N MET A 1 33.66 7.53 18.57
CA MET A 1 32.64 6.83 17.75
C MET A 1 31.25 7.49 17.75
N ALA A 2 31.03 8.63 18.42
CA ALA A 2 29.71 9.29 18.48
C ALA A 2 29.26 9.94 17.14
N LEU A 3 30.18 10.55 16.39
CA LEU A 3 29.87 11.25 15.13
C LEU A 3 29.47 10.32 13.99
N LEU A 4 30.03 9.11 13.94
CA LEU A 4 29.68 8.11 12.92
C LEU A 4 28.27 7.54 13.17
N GLY A 5 27.90 7.35 14.45
CA GLY A 5 26.56 6.92 14.84
C GLY A 5 25.49 7.97 14.50
N SER A 6 25.73 9.25 14.81
CA SER A 6 24.79 10.33 14.49
C SER A 6 24.63 10.54 12.98
N LEU A 7 25.72 10.44 12.20
CA LEU A 7 25.66 10.51 10.74
C LEU A 7 24.87 9.34 10.15
N ASN A 8 25.07 8.12 10.66
CA ASN A 8 24.34 6.94 10.19
C ASN A 8 22.84 7.04 10.52
N THR A 9 22.49 7.50 11.72
CA THR A 9 21.11 7.77 12.13
C THR A 9 20.47 8.82 11.21
N GLY A 10 21.14 9.94 10.96
CA GLY A 10 20.65 10.98 10.03
C GLY A 10 20.47 10.46 8.59
N ALA A 11 21.45 9.71 8.08
CA ALA A 11 21.39 9.10 6.75
C ALA A 11 20.22 8.09 6.63
N SER A 12 19.96 7.30 7.68
CA SER A 12 18.82 6.37 7.73
C SER A 12 17.48 7.12 7.68
N GLY A 13 17.37 8.25 8.38
CA GLY A 13 16.19 9.11 8.36
C GLY A 13 15.88 9.65 6.97
N VAL A 14 16.88 10.22 6.28
CA VAL A 14 16.70 10.76 4.92
C VAL A 14 16.28 9.66 3.92
N ARG A 15 16.90 8.48 3.99
CA ARG A 15 16.55 7.35 3.11
C ARG A 15 15.13 6.86 3.33
N THR A 16 14.74 6.69 4.59
CA THR A 16 13.41 6.23 4.99
C THR A 16 12.34 7.27 4.64
N GLN A 17 12.65 8.56 4.81
CA GLN A 17 11.78 9.65 4.37
C GLN A 17 11.60 9.68 2.86
N GLY A 18 12.67 9.47 2.08
CA GLY A 18 12.60 9.41 0.61
C GLY A 18 11.66 8.30 0.12
N LYS A 19 11.73 7.11 0.73
CA LYS A 19 10.79 6.00 0.44
C LYS A 19 9.36 6.34 0.83
N THR A 20 9.17 7.00 1.97
CA THR A 20 7.84 7.45 2.42
C THR A 20 7.23 8.43 1.42
N MET A 21 8.03 9.38 0.91
CA MET A 21 7.60 10.31 -0.13
C MET A 21 7.18 9.61 -1.42
N GLN A 22 7.86 8.52 -1.81
CA GLN A 22 7.44 7.71 -2.97
C GLN A 22 6.07 7.05 -2.75
N ILE A 23 5.81 6.54 -1.54
CA ILE A 23 4.53 5.92 -1.19
C ILE A 23 3.42 6.96 -1.16
N ILE A 24 3.66 8.13 -0.56
CA ILE A 24 2.72 9.27 -0.60
C ILE A 24 2.45 9.71 -2.04
N GLY A 25 3.50 9.82 -2.86
CA GLY A 25 3.36 10.15 -4.28
C GLY A 25 2.53 9.12 -5.04
N ASN A 26 2.70 7.82 -4.75
CA ASN A 26 1.88 6.77 -5.32
C ASN A 26 0.41 6.87 -4.88
N ASN A 27 0.14 7.18 -3.61
CA ASN A 27 -1.22 7.38 -3.12
C ASN A 27 -1.90 8.57 -3.81
N ILE A 28 -1.20 9.69 -3.97
CA ILE A 28 -1.72 10.88 -4.65
C ILE A 28 -1.98 10.58 -6.12
N ALA A 29 -1.05 9.90 -6.81
CA ALA A 29 -1.21 9.56 -8.22
C ALA A 29 -2.43 8.66 -8.49
N ASN A 30 -2.80 7.81 -7.52
CA ASN A 30 -3.92 6.88 -7.64
C ASN A 30 -5.18 7.33 -6.88
N VAL A 31 -5.26 8.61 -6.47
CA VAL A 31 -6.42 9.14 -5.73
C VAL A 31 -7.74 9.03 -6.50
N ASN A 32 -7.68 9.12 -7.83
CA ASN A 32 -8.83 9.00 -8.73
C ASN A 32 -8.98 7.59 -9.31
N THR A 33 -8.17 6.63 -8.90
CA THR A 33 -8.26 5.26 -9.39
C THR A 33 -9.35 4.50 -8.63
N PHE A 34 -10.38 4.04 -9.35
CA PHE A 34 -11.49 3.29 -8.76
C PHE A 34 -11.01 2.03 -8.05
N GLY A 35 -11.45 1.85 -6.80
CA GLY A 35 -11.10 0.69 -5.98
C GLY A 35 -9.66 0.71 -5.43
N PHE A 36 -8.91 1.80 -5.58
CA PHE A 36 -7.59 1.95 -4.97
C PHE A 36 -7.67 1.99 -3.44
N LYS A 37 -6.67 1.39 -2.79
CA LYS A 37 -6.53 1.37 -1.33
C LYS A 37 -5.21 2.02 -0.96
N THR A 38 -5.27 3.00 -0.07
CA THR A 38 -4.12 3.81 0.33
C THR A 38 -3.09 2.97 1.08
N ASN A 39 -1.82 3.15 0.75
CA ASN A 39 -0.72 2.53 1.49
C ASN A 39 -0.25 3.45 2.61
N GLN A 40 -0.17 2.93 3.84
CA GLN A 40 0.34 3.62 5.01
C GLN A 40 1.71 3.03 5.40
N VAL A 41 2.63 3.90 5.80
CA VAL A 41 4.01 3.53 6.18
C VAL A 41 4.12 3.49 7.70
N ALA A 42 4.55 2.36 8.24
CA ALA A 42 4.92 2.23 9.64
C ALA A 42 6.44 2.31 9.79
N PHE A 43 6.90 3.23 10.62
CA PHE A 43 8.31 3.38 10.96
C PHE A 43 8.67 2.47 12.14
N GLU A 44 9.85 1.88 12.09
CA GLU A 44 10.42 1.09 13.17
C GLU A 44 11.80 1.64 13.56
N ASP A 45 12.04 1.73 14.86
CA ASP A 45 13.34 2.08 15.41
C ASP A 45 14.32 0.92 15.23
N LEU A 46 15.54 1.22 14.80
CA LEU A 46 16.63 0.26 14.81
C LEU A 46 17.20 0.22 16.23
N MET A 47 16.85 -0.84 16.97
CA MET A 47 17.36 -1.04 18.33
C MET A 47 18.88 -0.85 18.38
N GLY A 48 19.29 0.04 19.27
CA GLY A 48 20.68 0.33 19.57
C GLY A 48 21.43 -0.85 20.18
N ASN A 49 22.72 -0.96 19.86
CA ASN A 49 23.61 -1.86 20.59
C ASN A 49 23.67 -1.41 22.05
N SER A 50 23.39 -2.34 22.97
CA SER A 50 23.56 -2.10 24.41
C SER A 50 25.05 -2.14 24.73
N TRP A 51 25.72 -0.99 24.83
CA TRP A 51 27.08 -0.96 25.35
C TRP A 51 27.02 -0.83 26.88
N PRO A 52 27.57 -1.76 27.67
CA PRO A 52 27.63 -1.58 29.11
C PRO A 52 28.64 -0.46 29.41
N GLN A 53 28.14 0.67 29.92
CA GLN A 53 28.96 1.78 30.41
C GLN A 53 28.50 2.11 31.82
N GLY A 54 29.01 1.35 32.80
CA GLY A 54 28.56 1.45 34.19
C GLY A 54 27.08 1.08 34.38
N SER A 55 26.55 1.31 35.59
CA SER A 55 25.19 0.92 36.04
C SER A 55 24.02 1.56 35.26
N ALA A 56 24.26 2.22 34.13
CA ALA A 56 23.26 2.84 33.28
C ALA A 56 23.35 2.30 31.85
N PHE A 57 22.29 1.61 31.41
CA PHE A 57 22.14 1.20 30.01
C PHE A 57 21.69 2.40 29.18
N THR A 58 22.62 3.14 28.57
CA THR A 58 22.26 4.16 27.57
C THR A 58 21.95 3.47 26.24
N LYS A 59 20.67 3.20 25.97
CA LYS A 59 20.22 2.71 24.66
C LYS A 59 20.29 3.86 23.65
N ALA A 60 21.38 3.96 22.89
CA ALA A 60 21.46 4.89 21.76
C ALA A 60 20.78 4.24 20.54
N SER A 61 19.65 4.76 20.06
CA SER A 61 19.01 4.30 18.80
C SER A 61 19.99 4.42 17.63
N ASN A 62 20.06 3.38 16.81
CA ASN A 62 21.00 3.27 15.69
C ASN A 62 20.39 3.74 14.35
N GLY A 63 19.18 4.31 14.35
CA GLY A 63 18.51 4.83 13.16
C GLY A 63 17.04 4.42 13.03
N VAL A 64 16.44 4.76 11.90
CA VAL A 64 15.04 4.44 11.59
C VAL A 64 14.95 3.66 10.27
N LYS A 65 14.06 2.67 10.23
CA LYS A 65 13.70 1.95 9.01
C LYS A 65 12.18 1.96 8.79
N ILE A 66 11.76 1.61 7.59
CA ILE A 66 10.36 1.25 7.33
C ILE A 66 10.17 -0.17 7.85
N GLY A 67 9.28 -0.34 8.82
CA GLY A 67 8.91 -1.64 9.39
C GLY A 67 7.95 -2.38 8.50
N SER A 68 6.87 -1.70 8.09
CA SER A 68 5.88 -2.24 7.18
C SER A 68 5.23 -1.16 6.32
N VAL A 69 4.70 -1.59 5.19
CA VAL A 69 3.77 -0.80 4.37
C VAL A 69 2.46 -1.56 4.41
N ALA A 70 1.46 -1.00 5.08
CA ALA A 70 0.15 -1.61 5.25
C ALA A 70 -0.85 -0.95 4.32
N MET A 71 -1.77 -1.75 3.77
CA MET A 71 -2.87 -1.25 2.97
C MET A 71 -4.05 -0.89 3.87
N ASP A 72 -4.60 0.30 3.72
CA ASP A 72 -5.81 0.73 4.41
C ASP A 72 -7.04 0.22 3.65
N TYR A 73 -7.76 -0.73 4.25
CA TYR A 73 -8.96 -1.33 3.68
C TYR A 73 -10.27 -0.59 4.04
N SER A 74 -10.18 0.58 4.70
CA SER A 74 -11.35 1.39 5.02
C SER A 74 -12.21 1.69 3.78
N GLN A 75 -13.52 1.82 4.02
CA GLN A 75 -14.48 2.06 2.95
C GLN A 75 -14.37 3.52 2.49
N GLY A 76 -14.13 3.72 1.20
CA GLY A 76 -14.15 5.04 0.57
C GLY A 76 -15.56 5.49 0.23
N ALA A 77 -15.69 6.75 -0.17
CA ALA A 77 -16.94 7.30 -0.67
C ALA A 77 -17.36 6.63 -1.99
N PHE A 78 -18.66 6.43 -2.16
CA PHE A 78 -19.23 5.98 -3.43
C PHE A 78 -19.59 7.17 -4.31
N GLN A 79 -19.41 7.01 -5.61
CA GLN A 79 -19.91 7.94 -6.62
C GLN A 79 -20.90 7.20 -7.50
N ASN A 80 -22.07 7.80 -7.71
CA ASN A 80 -23.06 7.25 -8.61
C ASN A 80 -22.61 7.51 -10.06
N THR A 81 -22.66 6.48 -10.88
CA THR A 81 -22.42 6.58 -12.33
C THR A 81 -23.72 6.30 -13.09
N THR A 82 -23.71 6.57 -14.39
CA THR A 82 -24.86 6.33 -15.28
C THR A 82 -24.80 4.94 -15.95
N LEU A 83 -23.72 4.18 -15.72
CA LEU A 83 -23.53 2.87 -16.32
C LEU A 83 -24.10 1.78 -15.41
N ASN A 84 -25.01 0.98 -15.96
CA ASN A 84 -25.64 -0.13 -15.23
C ASN A 84 -24.67 -1.27 -14.91
N THR A 85 -23.50 -1.30 -15.55
CA THR A 85 -22.45 -2.31 -15.35
C THR A 85 -21.45 -1.91 -14.28
N ASP A 86 -21.48 -0.66 -13.81
CA ASP A 86 -20.64 -0.20 -12.73
C ASP A 86 -21.24 -0.66 -11.40
N MET A 87 -20.48 -1.45 -10.64
CA MET A 87 -20.89 -1.95 -9.34
C MET A 87 -19.90 -1.57 -8.25
N ALA A 88 -20.39 -1.39 -7.04
CA ALA A 88 -19.57 -1.17 -5.87
C ALA A 88 -20.00 -2.08 -4.72
N ILE A 89 -19.04 -2.63 -3.98
CA ILE A 89 -19.32 -3.46 -2.80
C ILE A 89 -19.36 -2.54 -1.58
N ALA A 90 -20.50 -2.52 -0.89
CA ALA A 90 -20.64 -1.89 0.42
C ALA A 90 -20.15 -2.84 1.52
N GLY A 91 -19.05 -2.45 2.19
CA GLY A 91 -18.47 -3.24 3.28
C GLY A 91 -17.35 -4.19 2.82
N PRO A 92 -16.98 -5.20 3.66
CA PRO A 92 -15.91 -6.15 3.34
C PRO A 92 -16.30 -7.10 2.20
N GLY A 93 -15.31 -7.63 1.47
CA GLY A 93 -15.51 -8.42 0.24
C GLY A 93 -14.51 -8.07 -0.87
N PHE A 94 -14.53 -8.78 -2.00
CA PHE A 94 -13.80 -8.43 -3.23
C PHE A 94 -14.58 -9.03 -4.40
N PHE A 95 -14.46 -8.46 -5.59
CA PHE A 95 -14.87 -9.12 -6.81
C PHE A 95 -13.80 -10.14 -7.20
N THR A 96 -14.22 -11.34 -7.58
CA THR A 96 -13.35 -12.33 -8.20
C THR A 96 -13.31 -12.06 -9.69
N ILE A 97 -12.12 -12.13 -10.27
CA ILE A 97 -11.92 -12.06 -11.72
C ILE A 97 -11.06 -13.23 -12.17
N VAL A 98 -11.44 -13.85 -13.28
CA VAL A 98 -10.70 -14.95 -13.90
C VAL A 98 -10.06 -14.44 -15.18
N SER A 99 -8.73 -14.54 -15.26
CA SER A 99 -8.01 -14.23 -16.48
C SER A 99 -8.29 -15.29 -17.54
N GLU A 100 -8.84 -14.90 -18.69
CA GLU A 100 -9.09 -15.84 -19.79
C GLU A 100 -7.81 -16.49 -20.32
N ALA A 101 -6.71 -15.71 -20.38
CA ALA A 101 -5.45 -16.17 -20.93
C ALA A 101 -4.74 -17.21 -20.04
N THR A 102 -4.97 -17.18 -18.73
CA THR A 102 -4.21 -18.01 -17.77
C THR A 102 -5.08 -18.89 -16.88
N GLY A 103 -6.41 -18.70 -16.88
CA GLY A 103 -7.34 -19.33 -15.94
C GLY A 103 -7.15 -18.92 -14.49
N LYS A 104 -6.28 -17.93 -14.19
CA LYS A 104 -5.93 -17.55 -12.84
C LYS A 104 -6.97 -16.62 -12.24
N GLU A 105 -7.42 -16.95 -11.03
CA GLU A 105 -8.28 -16.09 -10.21
C GLU A 105 -7.49 -14.94 -9.59
N SER A 106 -8.10 -13.76 -9.56
CA SER A 106 -7.59 -12.55 -8.93
C SER A 106 -8.72 -11.77 -8.28
N TYR A 107 -8.38 -10.88 -7.35
CA TYR A 107 -9.36 -10.14 -6.57
C TYR A 107 -9.25 -8.65 -6.85
N THR A 108 -10.38 -7.97 -7.02
CA THR A 108 -10.44 -6.54 -7.28
C THR A 108 -11.55 -5.84 -6.50
N ARG A 109 -11.35 -4.57 -6.18
CA ARG A 109 -12.41 -3.66 -5.71
C ARG A 109 -12.89 -2.70 -6.78
N ASN A 110 -12.22 -2.67 -7.93
CA ASN A 110 -12.71 -1.94 -9.09
C ASN A 110 -13.88 -2.73 -9.69
N GLY A 111 -15.07 -2.13 -9.66
CA GLY A 111 -16.28 -2.69 -10.27
C GLY A 111 -16.70 -1.99 -11.55
N GLN A 112 -15.76 -1.36 -12.25
CA GLN A 112 -15.95 -0.91 -13.63
C GLN A 112 -15.91 -2.11 -14.56
N PHE A 113 -17.09 -2.64 -14.89
CA PHE A 113 -17.25 -3.77 -15.78
C PHE A 113 -17.87 -3.36 -17.11
N SER A 114 -17.55 -4.10 -18.16
CA SER A 114 -18.09 -3.94 -19.50
C SER A 114 -18.43 -5.31 -20.08
N TYR A 115 -19.35 -5.36 -21.03
CA TYR A 115 -19.61 -6.60 -21.76
C TYR A 115 -18.49 -6.86 -22.75
N ASP A 116 -17.96 -8.09 -22.74
CA ASP A 116 -17.09 -8.58 -23.80
C ASP A 116 -17.89 -9.02 -25.03
N LYS A 117 -17.22 -9.33 -26.14
CA LYS A 117 -17.79 -9.81 -27.41
C LYS A 117 -18.70 -11.03 -27.26
N GLU A 118 -18.47 -11.83 -26.22
CA GLU A 118 -19.24 -13.04 -25.90
C GLU A 118 -20.43 -12.77 -24.95
N GLY A 119 -20.62 -11.52 -24.52
CA GLY A 119 -21.72 -11.12 -23.63
C GLY A 119 -21.46 -11.35 -22.14
N PHE A 120 -20.24 -11.74 -21.75
CA PHE A 120 -19.84 -11.85 -20.34
C PHE A 120 -19.40 -10.50 -19.79
N LEU A 121 -19.60 -10.29 -18.48
CA LEU A 121 -19.03 -9.14 -17.77
C LEU A 121 -17.52 -9.34 -17.62
N SER A 122 -16.77 -8.37 -18.13
CA SER A 122 -15.31 -8.34 -18.06
C SER A 122 -14.83 -7.00 -17.55
N THR A 123 -13.65 -7.01 -16.93
CA THR A 123 -12.90 -5.80 -16.59
C THR A 123 -12.20 -5.25 -17.83
N LEU A 124 -11.81 -3.97 -17.82
CA LEU A 124 -10.96 -3.36 -18.86
C LEU A 124 -9.65 -4.13 -19.14
N ARG A 125 -9.22 -4.99 -18.21
CA ARG A 125 -7.98 -5.78 -18.32
C ARG A 125 -8.21 -7.19 -18.89
N GLY A 126 -9.42 -7.50 -19.36
CA GLY A 126 -9.77 -8.78 -19.96
C GLY A 126 -9.94 -9.94 -18.96
N GLY A 127 -10.12 -9.63 -17.67
CA GLY A 127 -10.55 -10.63 -16.69
C GLY A 127 -12.07 -10.68 -16.65
N ARG A 128 -12.67 -11.87 -16.76
CA ARG A 128 -14.11 -12.11 -16.61
C ARG A 128 -14.49 -12.14 -15.13
N VAL A 129 -15.66 -11.62 -14.80
CA VAL A 129 -16.25 -11.67 -13.46
C VAL A 129 -17.05 -12.95 -13.26
#